data_AF-A0A7K2TCY6-F1
#
_entry.id   AF-A0A7K2TCY6-F1
#
_cell.length_a   1.000
_cell.length_b   1.000
_cell.length_c   1.000
_cell.angle_alpha   90.00
_cell.angle_beta   90.00
_cell.angle_gamma   90.00
#
_symmetry.space_group_name_H-M   'P 1'
#
loop_
_entity.id
_entity.type
_entity.pdbx_description
1 polymer ?
#
loop_
_entity_poly.entity_id
_entity_poly.type
_entity_poly.pdbx_seq_one_letter_code
_entity_poly.pdbx_strand_id
1 'polypeptide(L)'
;MMTPPRRIQRRRTKGWRAPEGAIYVGRGSRWGNPCTQVRMPALDGSEWEREGRLGKTSGQWHGFRHPDGTTTSHLVQDATREQAVVMFREWLVLKPSLAEAARTELAGRDLMCWCPPGEPCHADVLLELANPVDDCLTCEHFLPASPPEEQCNPDGCGCTGYPDACDIHAAPAGATFPIANCPRWQTART
;
A
#
# COMPACT_ATOMS: atom_id res chain seq x y z
N MET A 1 7.56 -23.43 -5.45
CA MET A 1 6.65 -22.43 -4.84
C MET A 1 7.50 -21.24 -4.42
N MET A 2 7.27 -20.05 -5.00
CA MET A 2 7.96 -18.83 -4.56
C MET A 2 7.30 -18.33 -3.28
N THR A 3 8.09 -18.11 -2.23
CA THR A 3 7.61 -17.51 -0.97
C THR A 3 7.17 -16.07 -1.25
N PRO A 4 6.03 -15.61 -0.71
CA PRO A 4 5.60 -14.22 -0.87
C PRO A 4 6.61 -13.25 -0.25
N PRO A 5 6.81 -12.06 -0.85
CA PRO A 5 7.67 -11.03 -0.30
C PRO A 5 7.26 -10.62 1.11
N ARG A 6 8.25 -10.39 1.97
CA ARG A 6 8.01 -10.09 3.40
C ARG A 6 8.82 -8.92 3.92
N ARG A 7 8.34 -8.36 5.03
CA ARG A 7 9.09 -7.38 5.82
C ARG A 7 10.18 -8.08 6.61
N ILE A 8 11.38 -7.50 6.58
CA ILE A 8 12.53 -7.96 7.36
C ILE A 8 13.02 -6.80 8.25
N GLN A 9 13.20 -7.09 9.53
CA GLN A 9 13.91 -6.17 10.41
C GLN A 9 15.42 -6.21 10.10
N ARG A 10 15.97 -5.08 9.68
CA ARG A 10 17.41 -4.85 9.55
C ARG A 10 18.05 -4.81 10.94
N ARG A 11 19.19 -5.48 11.11
CA ARG A 11 19.94 -5.52 12.38
C ARG A 11 21.40 -5.12 12.17
N ARG A 12 22.01 -4.53 13.20
CA ARG A 12 23.46 -4.22 13.24
C ARG A 12 24.24 -5.20 14.12
N THR A 13 23.62 -6.29 14.55
CA THR A 13 24.27 -7.33 15.34
C THR A 13 25.40 -7.97 14.53
N LYS A 14 26.54 -8.23 15.18
CA LYS A 14 27.70 -8.85 14.55
C LYS A 14 27.29 -10.15 13.85
N GLY A 15 27.74 -10.33 12.61
CA GLY A 15 27.41 -11.51 11.78
C GLY A 15 26.10 -11.40 11.00
N TRP A 16 25.25 -10.41 11.26
CA TRP A 16 24.05 -10.21 10.45
C TRP A 16 24.41 -9.81 9.01
N ARG A 17 23.67 -10.40 8.06
CA ARG A 17 23.74 -10.09 6.64
C ARG A 17 22.32 -9.90 6.11
N ALA A 18 22.16 -8.94 5.21
CA ALA A 18 20.92 -8.77 4.50
C ALA A 18 20.64 -10.03 3.67
N PRO A 19 19.42 -10.58 3.69
CA PRO A 19 19.05 -11.66 2.78
C PRO A 19 19.20 -11.23 1.32
N GLU A 20 19.51 -12.20 0.48
CA GLU A 20 19.70 -11.96 -0.95
C GLU A 20 18.44 -11.37 -1.58
N GLY A 21 18.61 -10.37 -2.45
CA GLY A 21 17.50 -9.70 -3.14
C GLY A 21 16.67 -8.71 -2.29
N ALA A 22 16.85 -8.67 -0.97
CA ALA A 22 16.08 -7.78 -0.11
C ALA A 22 16.50 -6.30 -0.27
N ILE A 23 15.52 -5.39 -0.39
CA ILE A 23 15.74 -3.95 -0.59
C ILE A 23 15.64 -3.20 0.73
N TYR A 24 16.63 -2.36 1.03
CA TYR A 24 16.55 -1.45 2.18
C TYR A 24 15.64 -0.25 1.88
N VAL A 25 14.58 -0.10 2.69
CA VAL A 25 13.58 0.97 2.56
C VAL A 25 13.59 1.93 3.75
N GLY A 26 14.53 1.81 4.69
CA GLY A 26 14.59 2.65 5.88
C GLY A 26 15.06 4.10 5.64
N ARG A 27 15.28 4.84 6.74
CA ARG A 27 15.81 6.22 6.74
C ARG A 27 17.05 6.34 5.85
N GLY A 28 17.10 7.39 5.03
CA GLY A 28 18.19 7.69 4.09
C GLY A 28 18.01 7.04 2.71
N SER A 29 17.02 6.18 2.52
CA SER A 29 16.60 5.71 1.19
C SER A 29 15.48 6.60 0.63
N ARG A 30 15.30 6.56 -0.69
CA ARG A 30 14.13 7.18 -1.38
C ARG A 30 12.78 6.61 -0.93
N TRP A 31 12.79 5.43 -0.31
CA TRP A 31 11.60 4.73 0.19
C TRP A 31 11.32 5.01 1.68
N GLY A 32 12.19 5.77 2.35
CA GLY A 32 12.04 6.08 3.76
C GLY A 32 10.83 6.96 4.03
N ASN A 33 10.12 6.69 5.13
CA ASN A 33 9.00 7.51 5.55
C ASN A 33 9.47 8.91 6.03
N PRO A 34 9.04 10.01 5.39
CA PRO A 34 9.40 11.37 5.80
C PRO A 34 8.46 11.95 6.88
N CYS A 35 7.41 11.21 7.29
CA CYS A 35 6.39 11.69 8.20
C CYS A 35 6.75 11.32 9.65
N THR A 36 7.55 12.18 10.29
CA THR A 36 8.10 11.91 11.63
C THR A 36 7.42 12.66 12.76
N GLN A 37 6.65 13.71 12.45
CA GLN A 37 6.08 14.62 13.44
C GLN A 37 4.66 15.02 13.06
N VAL A 38 3.84 15.22 14.09
CA VAL A 38 2.47 15.71 13.99
C VAL A 38 2.36 17.06 14.71
N ARG A 39 1.38 17.86 14.32
CA ARG A 39 0.98 19.06 15.06
C ARG A 39 -0.46 18.92 15.54
N MET A 40 -0.75 19.49 16.70
CA MET A 40 -2.04 19.37 17.39
C MET A 40 -2.49 20.74 17.96
N PRO A 41 -3.76 21.15 17.76
CA PRO A 41 -4.74 20.53 16.86
C PRO A 41 -4.34 20.70 15.39
N ALA A 42 -5.01 20.01 14.47
CA ALA A 42 -4.86 20.29 13.04
C ALA A 42 -5.54 21.61 12.64
N LEU A 43 -5.11 22.16 11.50
CA LEU A 43 -5.68 23.38 10.91
C LEU A 43 -7.10 23.19 10.37
N ASP A 44 -7.45 21.98 9.95
CA ASP A 44 -8.79 21.65 9.44
C ASP A 44 -9.79 21.29 10.56
N GLY A 45 -9.36 21.36 11.83
CA GLY A 45 -10.16 20.98 12.99
C GLY A 45 -10.04 19.51 13.40
N SER A 46 -9.29 18.70 12.65
CA SER A 46 -8.93 17.34 13.07
C SER A 46 -8.03 17.37 14.33
N GLU A 47 -7.93 16.25 15.03
CA GLU A 47 -7.12 16.15 16.26
C GLU A 47 -5.63 16.42 16.01
N TRP A 48 -5.11 15.94 14.88
CA TRP A 48 -3.70 16.08 14.52
C TRP A 48 -3.55 16.10 13.00
N GLU A 49 -2.46 16.69 12.52
CA GLU A 49 -2.06 16.61 11.11
C GLU A 49 -0.53 16.56 10.98
N ARG A 50 -0.04 16.22 9.78
CA ARG A 50 1.39 16.16 9.49
C ARG A 50 2.07 17.52 9.70
N GLU A 51 3.09 17.54 10.55
CA GLU A 51 4.01 18.70 10.61
C GLU A 51 4.98 18.62 9.43
N GLY A 52 4.77 19.49 8.44
CA GLY A 52 5.60 19.56 7.24
C GLY A 52 6.94 20.27 7.46
N ARG A 53 7.08 21.05 8.53
CA ARG A 53 8.31 21.78 8.88
C ARG A 53 9.22 20.84 9.67
N LEU A 54 10.16 20.19 8.99
CA LEU A 54 11.10 19.26 9.61
C LEU A 54 11.92 19.92 10.73
N GLY A 55 12.26 19.14 11.77
CA GLY A 55 13.26 19.51 12.77
C GLY A 55 12.74 20.38 13.91
N LYS A 56 11.46 20.24 14.28
CA LYS A 56 10.94 20.86 15.51
C LYS A 56 11.22 19.98 16.72
N THR A 57 11.37 20.58 17.88
CA THR A 57 11.54 19.84 19.13
C THR A 57 10.19 19.29 19.55
N SER A 58 10.10 17.97 19.76
CA SER A 58 8.89 17.33 20.28
C SER A 58 8.50 17.93 21.63
N GLY A 59 7.20 18.19 21.84
CA GLY A 59 6.65 18.81 23.04
C GLY A 59 6.69 20.34 23.05
N GLN A 60 7.09 20.99 21.95
CA GLN A 60 7.10 22.45 21.85
C GLN A 60 5.91 23.01 21.07
N TRP A 61 5.42 24.15 21.54
CA TRP A 61 4.43 24.95 20.83
C TRP A 61 5.10 25.80 19.76
N HIS A 62 4.54 25.77 18.55
CA HIS A 62 5.02 26.54 17.41
C HIS A 62 3.88 27.32 16.76
N GLY A 63 4.11 28.62 16.54
CA GLY A 63 3.23 29.44 15.72
C GLY A 63 3.26 29.00 14.25
N PHE A 64 2.09 28.95 13.62
CA PHE A 64 1.91 28.83 12.19
C PHE A 64 1.23 30.09 11.69
N ARG A 65 1.91 30.84 10.82
CA ARG A 65 1.37 32.06 10.23
C ARG A 65 0.67 31.70 8.92
N HIS A 66 -0.61 32.03 8.86
CA HIS A 66 -1.48 31.80 7.71
C HIS A 66 -1.29 32.84 6.61
N PRO A 67 -1.68 32.53 5.36
CA PRO A 67 -1.67 33.50 4.25
C PRO A 67 -2.54 34.74 4.51
N ASP A 68 -3.61 34.60 5.29
CA ASP A 68 -4.51 35.69 5.68
C ASP A 68 -3.93 36.60 6.79
N GLY A 69 -2.73 36.28 7.29
CA GLY A 69 -2.04 37.04 8.33
C GLY A 69 -2.31 36.57 9.75
N THR A 70 -3.27 35.67 9.98
CA THR A 70 -3.54 35.10 11.31
C THR A 70 -2.42 34.15 11.74
N THR A 71 -2.29 33.91 13.05
CA THR A 71 -1.33 32.94 13.59
C THR A 71 -2.02 31.99 14.54
N THR A 72 -1.91 30.70 14.26
CA THR A 72 -2.37 29.62 15.15
C THR A 72 -1.18 29.00 15.89
N SER A 73 -1.39 28.59 17.13
CA SER A 73 -0.36 27.92 17.94
C SER A 73 -0.64 26.43 17.97
N HIS A 74 0.38 25.61 17.68
CA HIS A 74 0.25 24.15 17.65
C HIS A 74 1.32 23.48 18.47
N LEU A 75 0.95 22.46 19.21
CA LEU A 75 1.90 21.55 19.85
C LEU A 75 2.47 20.61 18.78
N VAL A 76 3.79 20.60 18.62
CA VAL A 76 4.47 19.62 17.75
C VAL A 76 4.95 18.45 18.57
N GLN A 77 4.64 17.23 18.14
CA GLN A 77 5.07 16.00 18.79
C GLN A 77 5.64 15.02 17.75
N ASP A 78 6.52 14.15 18.21
CA ASP A 78 6.92 12.99 17.43
C ASP A 78 5.71 12.10 17.17
N ALA A 79 5.57 11.66 15.93
CA ALA A 79 4.46 10.80 15.53
C ALA A 79 4.59 9.42 16.17
N THR A 80 3.46 8.85 16.58
CA THR A 80 3.36 7.40 16.83
C THR A 80 3.63 6.61 15.55
N ARG A 81 3.84 5.29 15.66
CA ARG A 81 4.11 4.45 14.48
C ARG A 81 2.90 4.42 13.55
N GLU A 82 1.72 4.38 14.15
CA GLU A 82 0.41 4.36 13.52
C GLU A 82 0.21 5.65 12.73
N GLN A 83 0.38 6.81 13.38
CA GLN A 83 0.31 8.12 12.72
C GLN A 83 1.32 8.23 11.58
N ALA A 84 2.57 7.79 11.79
CA ALA A 84 3.59 7.82 10.76
C ALA A 84 3.21 6.96 9.54
N VAL A 85 2.59 5.78 9.74
CA VAL A 85 2.12 4.91 8.67
C VAL A 85 0.92 5.51 7.93
N VAL A 86 -0.06 6.07 8.65
CA VAL A 86 -1.22 6.76 8.06
C VAL A 86 -0.76 7.91 7.18
N MET A 87 0.06 8.81 7.72
CA MET A 87 0.61 9.94 6.96
C MET A 87 1.44 9.49 5.76
N PHE A 88 2.13 8.34 5.86
CA PHE A 88 2.92 7.81 4.75
C PHE A 88 2.05 7.31 3.59
N ARG A 89 0.91 6.66 3.89
CA ARG A 89 -0.07 6.27 2.86
C ARG A 89 -0.59 7.50 2.11
N GLU A 90 -1.02 8.51 2.84
CA GLU A 90 -1.49 9.78 2.25
C GLU A 90 -0.39 10.48 1.44
N TRP A 91 0.84 10.48 1.96
CA TRP A 91 1.97 11.09 1.27
C TRP A 91 2.30 10.40 -0.06
N LEU A 92 2.13 9.07 -0.16
CA LEU A 92 2.29 8.33 -1.40
C LEU A 92 1.22 8.70 -2.45
N VAL A 93 -0.01 8.99 -2.03
CA VAL A 93 -1.07 9.51 -2.93
C VAL A 93 -0.65 10.85 -3.54
N LEU A 94 -0.01 11.72 -2.75
CA LEU A 94 0.51 13.02 -3.20
C LEU A 94 1.81 12.89 -4.03
N LYS A 95 2.36 11.69 -4.17
CA LYS A 95 3.63 11.40 -4.88
C LYS A 95 3.45 10.24 -5.87
N PRO A 96 2.64 10.40 -6.92
CA PRO A 96 2.30 9.33 -7.86
C PRO A 96 3.54 8.69 -8.50
N SER A 97 4.56 9.49 -8.86
CA SER A 97 5.80 8.95 -9.43
C SER A 97 6.58 8.05 -8.45
N LEU A 98 6.57 8.36 -7.16
CA LEU A 98 7.22 7.51 -6.15
C LEU A 98 6.41 6.24 -5.91
N ALA A 99 5.08 6.36 -5.87
CA ALA A 99 4.19 5.22 -5.73
C ALA A 99 4.31 4.26 -6.93
N GLU A 100 4.40 4.78 -8.15
CA GLU A 100 4.63 3.97 -9.35
C GLU A 100 5.98 3.27 -9.29
N ALA A 101 7.02 4.00 -8.93
CA ALA A 101 8.33 3.39 -8.82
C ALA A 101 8.40 2.34 -7.70
N ALA A 102 7.63 2.50 -6.62
CA ALA A 102 7.49 1.47 -5.60
C ALA A 102 6.82 0.22 -6.19
N ARG A 103 5.74 0.38 -6.97
CA ARG A 103 5.08 -0.73 -7.68
C ARG A 103 6.02 -1.51 -8.58
N THR A 104 6.87 -0.83 -9.34
CA THR A 104 7.73 -1.50 -10.32
C THR A 104 9.05 -2.01 -9.71
N GLU A 105 9.72 -1.22 -8.87
CA GLU A 105 11.07 -1.55 -8.40
C GLU A 105 11.07 -2.49 -7.18
N LEU A 106 9.99 -2.49 -6.39
CA LEU A 106 9.86 -3.31 -5.18
C LEU A 106 9.03 -4.57 -5.39
N ALA A 107 8.42 -4.76 -6.56
CA ALA A 107 7.64 -5.95 -6.90
C ALA A 107 8.46 -7.23 -6.69
N GLY A 108 7.86 -8.20 -6.01
CA GLY A 108 8.47 -9.50 -5.74
C GLY A 108 9.64 -9.47 -4.76
N ARG A 109 9.90 -8.35 -4.06
CA ARG A 109 11.12 -8.18 -3.24
C ARG A 109 10.82 -8.08 -1.75
N ASP A 110 11.61 -8.78 -0.94
CA ASP A 110 11.63 -8.58 0.50
C ASP A 110 12.09 -7.15 0.85
N LEU A 111 11.42 -6.52 1.81
CA LEU A 111 11.72 -5.13 2.21
C LEU A 111 12.33 -5.06 3.61
N MET A 112 13.43 -4.35 3.74
CA MET A 112 14.18 -4.19 4.99
C MET A 112 14.05 -2.80 5.59
N CYS A 113 13.64 -2.75 6.86
CA CYS A 113 13.60 -1.52 7.67
C CYS A 113 14.15 -1.78 9.07
N TRP A 114 14.49 -0.74 9.83
CA TRP A 114 14.94 -0.86 11.23
C TRP A 114 13.80 -1.14 12.22
N CYS A 115 12.54 -0.96 11.81
CA CYS A 115 11.40 -1.13 12.71
C CYS A 115 11.32 -2.56 13.27
N PRO A 116 10.95 -2.72 14.56
CA PRO A 116 10.73 -4.03 15.15
C PRO A 116 9.60 -4.79 14.43
N PRO A 117 9.63 -6.13 14.42
CA PRO A 117 8.51 -6.96 13.95
C PRO A 117 7.27 -6.74 14.83
N GLY A 118 6.07 -6.97 14.29
CA GLY A 118 4.79 -6.86 15.02
C GLY A 118 4.24 -5.44 15.14
N GLU A 119 5.07 -4.42 14.97
CA GLU A 119 4.66 -3.01 15.01
C GLU A 119 4.32 -2.47 13.61
N PRO A 120 3.48 -1.43 13.49
CA PRO A 120 3.23 -0.75 12.22
C PRO A 120 4.52 -0.22 11.58
N CYS A 121 4.71 -0.49 10.29
CA CYS A 121 5.87 -0.07 9.55
C CYS A 121 5.50 0.44 8.16
N HIS A 122 6.23 1.45 7.68
CA HIS A 122 6.09 1.94 6.32
C HIS A 122 6.49 0.90 5.27
N ALA A 123 7.32 -0.09 5.65
CA ALA A 123 7.67 -1.20 4.78
C ALA A 123 6.45 -2.10 4.48
N ASP A 124 5.47 -2.19 5.38
CA ASP A 124 4.22 -2.94 5.11
C ASP A 124 3.40 -2.23 4.03
N VAL A 125 3.31 -0.90 4.11
CA VAL A 125 2.63 -0.07 3.10
C VAL A 125 3.28 -0.27 1.72
N LEU A 126 4.61 -0.29 1.66
CA LEU A 126 5.33 -0.53 0.41
C LEU A 126 5.18 -1.96 -0.11
N LEU A 127 5.11 -2.96 0.79
CA LEU A 127 4.86 -4.35 0.39
C LEU A 127 3.48 -4.52 -0.23
N GLU A 128 2.45 -3.98 0.43
CA GLU A 128 1.06 -3.98 -0.08
C GLU A 128 0.95 -3.25 -1.41
N LEU A 129 1.58 -2.07 -1.52
CA LEU A 129 1.56 -1.30 -2.74
C LEU A 129 2.26 -2.02 -3.91
N ALA A 130 3.40 -2.67 -3.65
CA ALA A 130 4.22 -3.30 -4.68
C ALA A 130 3.80 -4.73 -5.02
N ASN A 131 3.05 -5.38 -4.14
CA ASN A 131 2.56 -6.74 -4.30
C ASN A 131 1.07 -6.75 -3.97
N PRO A 132 0.24 -6.07 -4.77
CA PRO A 132 -1.20 -6.16 -4.60
C PRO A 132 -1.58 -7.63 -4.68
N VAL A 133 -2.43 -8.06 -3.75
CA VAL A 133 -3.14 -9.33 -3.94
C VAL A 133 -3.98 -9.15 -5.20
N ASP A 134 -3.85 -10.06 -6.16
CA ASP A 134 -4.81 -10.20 -7.25
C ASP A 134 -6.12 -10.68 -6.64
N ASP A 135 -6.79 -9.78 -5.90
CA ASP A 135 -8.16 -9.98 -5.50
C ASP A 135 -8.94 -9.98 -6.81
N CYS A 136 -9.43 -11.15 -7.18
CA CYS A 136 -10.46 -11.33 -8.20
C CYS A 136 -11.68 -10.50 -7.78
N LEU A 137 -11.66 -9.19 -8.06
CA LEU A 137 -12.79 -8.29 -7.81
C LEU A 137 -13.99 -8.62 -8.73
N THR A 138 -13.85 -9.57 -9.64
CA THR A 138 -14.91 -10.13 -10.47
C THR A 138 -15.70 -11.25 -9.80
N CYS A 139 -15.23 -11.78 -8.67
CA CYS A 139 -15.98 -12.77 -7.91
C CYS A 139 -16.42 -12.16 -6.58
N GLU A 140 -17.74 -11.98 -6.38
CA GLU A 140 -18.39 -11.49 -5.15
C GLU A 140 -18.21 -12.46 -3.93
N HIS A 141 -17.04 -13.06 -3.75
CA HIS A 141 -16.72 -13.85 -2.56
C HIS A 141 -15.77 -13.08 -1.66
N PHE A 142 -16.37 -12.20 -0.87
CA PHE A 142 -15.74 -11.61 0.31
C PHE A 142 -15.76 -12.66 1.42
N LEU A 143 -14.70 -13.46 1.62
CA LEU A 143 -14.54 -14.23 2.86
C LEU A 143 -13.09 -14.25 3.38
N PRO A 144 -12.90 -14.15 4.70
CA PRO A 144 -11.61 -13.90 5.34
C PRO A 144 -10.74 -15.16 5.39
N ALA A 145 -9.42 -14.93 5.53
CA ALA A 145 -8.36 -15.89 5.80
C ALA A 145 -8.85 -17.26 6.33
N SER A 146 -8.98 -18.24 5.43
CA SER A 146 -9.11 -19.64 5.77
C SER A 146 -7.71 -20.26 5.94
N PRO A 147 -7.54 -21.28 6.81
CA PRO A 147 -6.23 -21.79 7.22
C PRO A 147 -5.44 -22.40 6.04
N PRO A 148 -4.08 -22.46 6.15
CA PRO A 148 -3.16 -22.66 5.02
C PRO A 148 -3.16 -24.07 4.39
N GLU A 149 -4.14 -24.90 4.72
CA GLU A 149 -4.19 -26.32 4.33
C GLU A 149 -5.07 -26.54 3.08
N GLU A 150 -5.95 -25.60 2.75
CA GLU A 150 -6.63 -25.54 1.46
C GLU A 150 -5.97 -24.44 0.61
N GLN A 151 -5.05 -24.88 -0.23
CA GLN A 151 -4.52 -24.08 -1.32
C GLN A 151 -5.70 -23.46 -2.08
N CYS A 152 -5.71 -22.13 -2.18
CA CYS A 152 -6.43 -21.44 -3.24
C CYS A 152 -6.10 -22.18 -4.52
N ASN A 153 -7.07 -22.90 -5.08
CA ASN A 153 -6.85 -23.79 -6.21
C ASN A 153 -6.71 -22.89 -7.45
N PRO A 154 -5.49 -22.61 -7.94
CA PRO A 154 -5.33 -21.77 -9.12
C PRO A 154 -5.87 -22.48 -10.37
N ASP A 155 -6.04 -23.80 -10.31
CA ASP A 155 -6.51 -24.67 -11.39
C ASP A 155 -8.01 -25.01 -11.26
N GLY A 156 -8.69 -24.52 -10.22
CA GLY A 156 -10.10 -24.80 -9.93
C GLY A 156 -11.04 -23.63 -10.13
N CYS A 157 -10.51 -22.42 -10.35
CA CYS A 157 -11.29 -21.39 -11.01
C CYS A 157 -11.45 -21.88 -12.47
N GLY A 158 -12.68 -22.10 -12.93
CA GLY A 158 -13.02 -22.59 -14.27
C GLY A 158 -12.67 -21.63 -15.41
N CYS A 159 -11.58 -20.88 -15.25
CA CYS A 159 -11.01 -19.87 -16.11
C CYS A 159 -9.61 -20.31 -16.55
N THR A 160 -9.38 -21.61 -16.79
CA THR A 160 -8.15 -22.05 -17.42
C THR A 160 -8.10 -21.49 -18.85
N GLY A 161 -7.33 -20.42 -19.02
CA GLY A 161 -6.65 -20.16 -20.29
C GLY A 161 -7.23 -19.11 -21.25
N TYR A 162 -7.98 -18.10 -20.80
CA TYR A 162 -8.36 -16.99 -21.68
C TYR A 162 -8.10 -15.60 -21.08
N PRO A 163 -6.90 -15.01 -21.30
CA PRO A 163 -6.70 -13.58 -21.08
C PRO A 163 -7.52 -12.70 -22.04
N ASP A 164 -8.14 -13.28 -23.08
CA ASP A 164 -8.89 -12.58 -24.13
C ASP A 164 -10.43 -12.77 -24.05
N ALA A 165 -11.00 -13.27 -22.95
CA ALA A 165 -12.44 -13.53 -22.81
C ALA A 165 -13.34 -12.28 -22.69
N CYS A 166 -12.93 -11.15 -23.29
CA CYS A 166 -13.80 -10.02 -23.61
C CYS A 166 -14.01 -9.84 -25.13
N ASP A 167 -13.71 -10.86 -25.95
CA ASP A 167 -14.11 -10.89 -27.36
C ASP A 167 -15.44 -11.62 -27.52
N ILE A 168 -16.47 -10.92 -28.02
CA ILE A 168 -17.81 -11.47 -28.26
C ILE A 168 -17.79 -12.60 -29.30
N HIS A 169 -16.73 -12.71 -30.09
CA HIS A 169 -16.56 -13.73 -31.12
C HIS A 169 -15.94 -15.03 -30.57
N ALA A 170 -15.47 -15.04 -29.32
CA ALA A 170 -14.80 -16.19 -28.70
C ALA A 170 -15.75 -17.14 -27.92
N ALA A 171 -17.07 -16.98 -28.09
CA ALA A 171 -18.01 -17.86 -27.40
C ALA A 171 -17.91 -19.31 -27.93
N PRO A 172 -17.79 -20.31 -27.04
CA PRO A 172 -17.69 -21.70 -27.46
C PRO A 172 -18.97 -22.16 -28.18
N ALA A 173 -18.79 -23.09 -29.12
CA ALA A 173 -19.90 -23.68 -29.87
C ALA A 173 -20.91 -24.33 -28.90
N GLY A 174 -22.15 -23.86 -28.92
CA GLY A 174 -23.22 -24.31 -28.02
C GLY A 174 -23.59 -23.32 -26.91
N ALA A 175 -22.93 -22.17 -26.82
CA ALA A 175 -23.39 -21.08 -25.95
C ALA A 175 -24.77 -20.56 -26.41
N THR A 176 -25.78 -20.72 -25.55
CA THR A 176 -27.10 -20.11 -25.75
C THR A 176 -27.05 -18.63 -25.40
N PHE A 177 -27.23 -17.77 -26.40
CA PHE A 177 -27.36 -16.33 -26.24
C PHE A 177 -28.83 -15.90 -26.10
N PRO A 178 -29.13 -14.82 -25.35
CA PRO A 178 -28.21 -13.93 -24.65
C PRO A 178 -27.61 -14.55 -23.39
N ILE A 179 -26.38 -14.14 -23.03
CA ILE A 179 -25.82 -14.42 -21.71
C ILE A 179 -26.67 -13.61 -20.71
N ALA A 180 -27.70 -14.25 -20.18
CA ALA A 180 -28.59 -13.65 -19.22
C ALA A 180 -27.75 -13.11 -18.04
N ASN A 181 -27.87 -11.81 -17.78
CA ASN A 181 -27.21 -11.06 -16.70
C ASN A 181 -25.87 -10.37 -17.00
N CYS A 182 -25.44 -10.25 -18.27
CA CYS A 182 -24.36 -9.33 -18.61
C CYS A 182 -24.91 -7.93 -18.96
N PRO A 183 -24.78 -6.91 -18.08
CA PRO A 183 -25.24 -5.54 -18.37
C PRO A 183 -24.45 -4.86 -19.50
N ARG A 184 -23.35 -5.47 -19.96
CA ARG A 184 -22.52 -5.02 -21.09
C ARG A 184 -22.86 -5.69 -22.42
N TRP A 185 -23.74 -6.69 -22.44
CA TRP A 185 -24.15 -7.32 -23.70
C TRP A 185 -25.08 -6.39 -24.48
N GLN A 186 -24.62 -5.93 -25.64
CA GLN A 186 -25.44 -5.23 -26.63
C GLN A 186 -25.50 -6.10 -27.89
N THR A 187 -26.69 -6.29 -28.46
CA THR A 187 -26.82 -6.86 -29.80
C THR A 187 -26.07 -5.95 -30.77
N ALA A 188 -25.14 -6.51 -31.56
CA ALA A 188 -24.50 -5.76 -32.63
C ALA A 188 -25.59 -5.16 -33.52
N ARG A 189 -25.59 -3.83 -33.66
CA ARG A 189 -26.48 -3.13 -34.60
C ARG A 189 -26.05 -3.55 -36.00
N THR A 190 -27.01 -4.05 -36.78
CA THR A 190 -26.87 -4.36 -38.21
C THR A 190 -26.40 -3.16 -39.01
#